data_AF-A0A5C5S1Z0-F1
#
_entry.id   AF-A0A5C5S1Z0-F1
#
_cell.length_a   1.000
_cell.length_b   1.000
_cell.length_c   1.000
_cell.angle_alpha   90.00
_cell.angle_beta   90.00
_cell.angle_gamma   90.00
#
_symmetry.space_group_name_H-M   'P 1'
#
loop_
_entity.id
_entity.type
_entity.pdbx_description
1 polymer ?
#
loop_
_entity_poly.entity_id
_entity_poly.type
_entity_poly.pdbx_seq_one_letter_code
_entity_poly.pdbx_strand_id
1 'polypeptide(L)'
;MIIRRSAAACALTLAMTAAVPAAGSAAPVDPSRAILTAAEFPIGTGSSYRVTHTVNRAPTRASGLTDDGCESAGARMMAAAAGSRSTEAMAFRDKTYASVELTDRALVAPIRTVMDACRSSANVDLPLLIATPPEFTRYHMIAGTASRGEELNGWAEVRGVTVQVVVDASPRPADYDTFWRLFRAQIGKIERQP
;
A
#
# COMPACT_ATOMS: atom_id res chain seq x y z
N MET A 1 10.10 62.34 62.55
CA MET A 1 11.47 62.01 62.11
C MET A 1 11.42 60.73 61.26
N ILE A 2 11.45 60.89 59.92
CA ILE A 2 12.22 60.09 58.92
C ILE A 2 11.91 58.58 58.82
N ILE A 3 11.05 58.09 57.90
CA ILE A 3 11.25 57.66 56.48
C ILE A 3 12.39 56.63 56.23
N ARG A 4 12.04 55.46 55.64
CA ARG A 4 12.59 54.78 54.41
C ARG A 4 12.43 53.24 54.53
N ARG A 5 11.60 52.55 53.72
CA ARG A 5 11.75 52.05 52.31
C ARG A 5 12.80 50.94 52.11
N SER A 6 12.37 49.76 51.65
CA SER A 6 12.97 48.87 50.60
C SER A 6 12.11 47.59 50.42
N ALA A 7 11.35 47.44 49.32
CA ALA A 7 11.66 46.66 48.10
C ALA A 7 11.45 45.14 48.28
N ALA A 8 10.33 44.56 47.80
CA ALA A 8 10.06 44.08 46.42
C ALA A 8 10.65 42.68 46.13
N ALA A 9 9.77 41.70 45.89
CA ALA A 9 9.92 40.66 44.86
C ALA A 9 8.65 39.78 44.80
N CYS A 10 7.72 40.12 43.91
CA CYS A 10 6.72 39.18 43.42
C CYS A 10 7.43 38.12 42.57
N ALA A 11 7.49 36.87 43.04
CA ALA A 11 7.88 35.74 42.21
C ALA A 11 6.68 35.33 41.34
N LEU A 12 6.63 35.84 40.11
CA LEU A 12 5.78 35.28 39.05
C LEU A 12 6.42 33.95 38.60
N THR A 13 5.91 32.83 39.11
CA THR A 13 6.16 31.52 38.52
C THR A 13 5.44 31.44 37.18
N LEU A 14 6.16 31.72 36.09
CA LEU A 14 5.75 31.32 34.75
C LEU A 14 5.74 29.79 34.70
N ALA A 15 4.56 29.19 34.80
CA ALA A 15 4.34 27.81 34.41
C ALA A 15 4.51 27.73 32.88
N MET A 16 5.69 27.35 32.42
CA MET A 16 5.90 26.94 31.03
C MET A 16 5.14 25.63 30.83
N THR A 17 3.90 25.72 30.34
CA THR A 17 3.24 24.58 29.70
C THR A 17 4.07 24.25 28.47
N ALA A 18 4.92 23.23 28.59
CA ALA A 18 5.57 22.60 27.45
C ALA A 18 4.48 22.16 26.48
N ALA A 19 4.33 22.90 25.39
CA ALA A 19 3.56 22.47 24.25
C ALA A 19 4.30 21.27 23.67
N VAL A 20 3.96 20.06 24.17
CA VAL A 20 4.26 18.84 23.45
C VAL A 20 3.54 19.00 22.12
N PRO A 21 4.25 19.04 20.97
CA PRO A 21 3.57 19.04 19.70
C PRO A 21 2.73 17.76 19.71
N ALA A 22 1.42 17.91 19.71
CA ALA A 22 0.53 16.81 19.39
C ALA A 22 0.94 16.39 17.98
N ALA A 23 1.79 15.37 17.89
CA ALA A 23 1.99 14.65 16.65
C ALA A 23 0.59 14.16 16.31
N GLY A 24 -0.09 14.88 15.42
CA GLY A 24 -1.36 14.48 14.87
C GLY A 24 -1.11 13.15 14.18
N SER A 25 -1.29 12.06 14.92
CA SER A 25 -1.29 10.73 14.35
C SER A 25 -2.50 10.71 13.44
N ALA A 26 -2.26 10.88 12.14
CA ALA A 26 -3.30 10.75 11.14
C ALA A 26 -4.04 9.43 11.41
N ALA A 27 -5.38 9.44 11.33
CA ALA A 27 -6.16 8.27 11.73
C ALA A 27 -5.71 7.04 10.92
N PRO A 28 -5.75 5.82 11.49
CA PRO A 28 -5.48 4.62 10.72
C PRO A 28 -6.42 4.55 9.51
N VAL A 29 -5.85 4.23 8.35
CA VAL A 29 -6.62 4.07 7.11
C VAL A 29 -7.46 2.80 7.23
N ASP A 30 -8.76 2.92 6.96
CA ASP A 30 -9.68 1.78 6.85
C ASP A 30 -9.80 1.37 5.36
N PRO A 31 -9.25 0.21 4.94
CA PRO A 31 -9.30 -0.24 3.55
C PRO A 31 -10.70 -0.20 2.93
N SER A 32 -11.74 -0.56 3.71
CA SER A 32 -13.12 -0.63 3.23
C SER A 32 -13.69 0.74 2.85
N ARG A 33 -13.20 1.80 3.50
CA ARG A 33 -13.58 3.20 3.23
C ARG A 33 -12.62 3.90 2.28
N ALA A 34 -11.39 3.39 2.17
CA ALA A 34 -10.33 3.95 1.36
C ALA A 34 -10.32 3.47 -0.09
N ILE A 35 -10.91 2.30 -0.37
CA ILE A 35 -10.91 1.72 -1.72
C ILE A 35 -11.63 2.63 -2.71
N LEU A 36 -11.11 2.74 -3.95
CA LEU A 36 -11.81 3.43 -5.04
C LEU A 36 -13.22 2.87 -5.20
N THR A 37 -14.20 3.75 -5.42
CA THR A 37 -15.58 3.38 -5.79
C THR A 37 -15.70 3.14 -7.29
N ALA A 38 -16.83 2.59 -7.74
CA ALA A 38 -17.10 2.40 -9.17
C ALA A 38 -16.97 3.70 -9.99
N ALA A 39 -17.35 4.85 -9.43
CA ALA A 39 -17.25 6.14 -10.12
C ALA A 39 -15.81 6.66 -10.21
N GLU A 40 -14.93 6.20 -9.32
CA GLU A 40 -13.51 6.57 -9.28
C GLU A 40 -12.63 5.57 -10.03
N PHE A 41 -13.18 4.41 -10.43
CA PHE A 41 -12.43 3.35 -11.10
C PHE A 41 -12.32 3.63 -12.62
N PRO A 42 -11.12 3.91 -13.16
CA PRO A 42 -10.92 4.47 -14.50
C PRO A 42 -11.30 3.54 -15.65
N ILE A 43 -11.38 2.22 -15.44
CA ILE A 43 -11.73 1.28 -16.51
C ILE A 43 -13.14 0.70 -16.40
N GLY A 44 -13.93 1.04 -15.38
CA GLY A 44 -15.23 0.40 -15.26
C GLY A 44 -16.21 1.19 -14.42
N THR A 45 -17.28 1.64 -15.06
CA THR A 45 -18.53 2.02 -14.42
C THR A 45 -19.57 0.96 -14.76
N GLY A 46 -20.32 0.46 -13.77
CA GLY A 46 -21.44 -0.47 -14.00
C GLY A 46 -21.18 -1.91 -13.55
N SER A 47 -21.72 -2.88 -14.32
CA SER A 47 -21.93 -4.25 -13.85
C SER A 47 -20.67 -5.11 -13.74
N SER A 48 -19.52 -4.69 -14.25
CA SER A 48 -18.25 -5.41 -14.08
C SER A 48 -17.50 -5.05 -12.81
N TYR A 49 -17.83 -3.92 -12.18
CA TYR A 49 -17.18 -3.47 -10.96
C TYR A 49 -17.60 -4.32 -9.76
N ARG A 50 -16.63 -4.80 -8.98
CA ARG A 50 -16.85 -5.60 -7.76
C ARG A 50 -15.90 -5.16 -6.67
N VAL A 51 -16.36 -5.28 -5.42
CA VAL A 51 -15.52 -5.12 -4.24
C VAL A 51 -15.58 -6.40 -3.43
N THR A 52 -14.41 -6.90 -3.02
CA THR A 52 -14.27 -8.02 -2.10
C THR A 52 -13.56 -7.56 -0.84
N HIS A 53 -13.86 -8.23 0.27
CA HIS A 53 -13.22 -7.99 1.56
C HIS A 53 -12.71 -9.31 2.10
N THR A 54 -11.45 -9.33 2.51
CA THR A 54 -10.80 -10.54 3.01
C THR A 54 -10.02 -10.21 4.27
N VAL A 55 -9.90 -11.22 5.14
CA VAL A 55 -8.92 -11.21 6.23
C VAL A 55 -7.84 -12.19 5.83
N ASN A 56 -6.62 -11.68 5.67
CA ASN A 56 -5.48 -12.49 5.26
C ASN A 56 -5.18 -13.52 6.33
N ARG A 57 -5.01 -14.78 5.92
CA ARG A 57 -4.72 -15.89 6.84
C ARG A 57 -3.32 -16.40 6.57
N ALA A 58 -2.63 -16.76 7.65
CA ALA A 58 -1.41 -17.53 7.50
C ALA A 58 -1.73 -18.87 6.80
N PRO A 59 -0.82 -19.41 5.98
CA PRO A 59 -0.98 -20.72 5.39
C PRO A 59 -1.13 -21.77 6.50
N THR A 60 -2.09 -22.69 6.34
CA THR A 60 -2.25 -23.82 7.27
C THR A 60 -1.45 -25.05 6.86
N ARG A 61 -0.80 -25.00 5.69
CA ARG A 61 0.08 -26.05 5.15
C ARG A 61 1.23 -25.40 4.38
N ALA A 62 2.39 -26.07 4.35
CA ALA A 62 3.47 -25.72 3.44
C ALA A 62 2.97 -25.82 1.98
N SER A 63 3.50 -24.98 1.10
CA SER A 63 3.04 -24.88 -0.29
C SER A 63 3.38 -26.12 -1.12
N GLY A 64 4.30 -26.97 -0.63
CA GLY A 64 4.74 -28.18 -1.32
C GLY A 64 5.68 -27.88 -2.49
N LEU A 65 6.09 -26.63 -2.65
CA LEU A 65 7.28 -26.26 -3.41
C LEU A 65 8.50 -26.87 -2.69
N THR A 66 9.57 -27.17 -3.42
CA THR A 66 10.79 -27.71 -2.82
C THR A 66 11.37 -26.74 -1.79
N ASP A 67 12.11 -27.26 -0.81
CA ASP A 67 12.72 -26.59 0.36
C ASP A 67 13.77 -25.51 -0.02
N ASP A 68 13.38 -24.56 -0.87
CA ASP A 68 14.21 -23.49 -1.41
C ASP A 68 13.86 -22.14 -0.76
N GLY A 69 14.79 -21.18 -0.89
CA GLY A 69 14.65 -19.88 -0.25
C GLY A 69 13.38 -19.11 -0.65
N CYS A 70 12.81 -19.42 -1.82
CA CYS A 70 11.59 -18.82 -2.35
C CYS A 70 10.36 -19.20 -1.53
N GLU A 71 10.15 -20.50 -1.25
CA GLU A 71 9.04 -20.95 -0.40
C GLU A 71 9.11 -20.31 1.00
N SER A 72 10.30 -20.35 1.60
CA SER A 72 10.53 -19.77 2.93
C SER A 72 10.29 -18.25 2.96
N ALA A 73 10.60 -17.53 1.89
CA ALA A 73 10.29 -16.10 1.77
C ALA A 73 8.77 -15.88 1.62
N GLY A 74 8.10 -16.66 0.78
CA GLY A 74 6.65 -16.62 0.60
C GLY A 74 5.89 -16.89 1.90
N ALA A 75 6.29 -17.92 2.64
CA ALA A 75 5.73 -18.24 3.95
C ALA A 75 5.88 -17.08 4.95
N ARG A 76 7.06 -16.44 4.98
CA ARG A 76 7.30 -15.26 5.83
C ARG A 76 6.47 -14.05 5.41
N MET A 77 6.29 -13.82 4.11
CA MET A 77 5.42 -12.75 3.61
C MET A 77 3.95 -13.00 4.00
N MET A 78 3.45 -14.22 3.82
CA MET A 78 2.08 -14.56 4.21
C MET A 78 1.87 -14.48 5.73
N ALA A 79 2.85 -14.90 6.53
CA ALA A 79 2.83 -14.70 7.98
C ALA A 79 2.84 -13.20 8.33
N ALA A 80 3.63 -12.40 7.63
CA ALA A 80 3.65 -10.95 7.78
C ALA A 80 2.32 -10.31 7.39
N ALA A 81 1.52 -10.90 6.49
CA ALA A 81 0.18 -10.43 6.15
C ALA A 81 -0.93 -10.99 7.07
N ALA A 82 -0.67 -12.05 7.85
CA ALA A 82 -1.71 -12.74 8.61
C ALA A 82 -2.47 -11.81 9.59
N GLY A 83 -3.80 -11.88 9.57
CA GLY A 83 -4.69 -11.03 10.36
C GLY A 83 -4.89 -9.61 9.83
N SER A 84 -4.24 -9.22 8.73
CA SER A 84 -4.57 -7.95 8.06
C SER A 84 -5.91 -8.05 7.33
N ARG A 85 -6.57 -6.91 7.16
CA ARG A 85 -7.77 -6.77 6.33
C ARG A 85 -7.35 -6.24 4.97
N SER A 86 -7.84 -6.92 3.95
CA SER A 86 -7.72 -6.52 2.56
C SER A 86 -9.07 -6.13 1.99
N THR A 87 -9.09 -5.09 1.16
CA THR A 87 -10.25 -4.74 0.33
C THR A 87 -9.77 -4.55 -1.09
N GLU A 88 -10.35 -5.31 -2.03
CA GLU A 88 -10.01 -5.24 -3.44
C GLU A 88 -11.20 -4.69 -4.23
N ALA A 89 -10.95 -3.68 -5.05
CA ALA A 89 -11.86 -3.25 -6.10
C ALA A 89 -11.32 -3.73 -7.44
N MET A 90 -12.17 -4.38 -8.23
CA MET A 90 -11.81 -4.88 -9.55
C MET A 90 -12.88 -4.52 -10.58
N ALA A 91 -12.46 -4.37 -11.83
CA ALA A 91 -13.37 -4.19 -12.95
C ALA A 91 -12.78 -4.77 -14.24
N PHE A 92 -13.67 -4.97 -15.21
CA PHE A 92 -13.31 -5.36 -16.56
C PHE A 92 -13.80 -4.32 -17.57
N ARG A 93 -12.98 -4.09 -18.60
CA ARG A 93 -13.36 -3.42 -19.86
C ARG A 93 -12.84 -4.21 -21.03
N ASP A 94 -13.74 -4.71 -21.84
CA ASP A 94 -13.44 -5.66 -22.91
C ASP A 94 -12.65 -6.87 -22.35
N LYS A 95 -11.39 -7.02 -22.75
CA LYS A 95 -10.47 -8.06 -22.25
C LYS A 95 -9.47 -7.56 -21.20
N THR A 96 -9.55 -6.30 -20.81
CA THR A 96 -8.68 -5.76 -19.75
C THR A 96 -9.30 -5.99 -18.38
N TYR A 97 -8.58 -6.70 -17.53
CA TYR A 97 -8.79 -6.74 -16.10
C TYR A 97 -7.97 -5.63 -15.42
N ALA A 98 -8.55 -4.97 -14.43
CA ALA A 98 -7.74 -4.26 -13.45
C ALA A 98 -8.29 -4.41 -12.06
N SER A 99 -7.39 -4.47 -11.09
CA SER A 99 -7.73 -4.38 -9.68
C SER A 99 -6.82 -3.45 -8.90
N VAL A 100 -7.38 -2.98 -7.79
CA VAL A 100 -6.68 -2.24 -6.74
C VAL A 100 -7.00 -2.95 -5.44
N GLU A 101 -5.99 -3.38 -4.70
CA GLU A 101 -6.16 -3.94 -3.37
C GLU A 101 -5.49 -3.05 -2.33
N LEU A 102 -6.19 -2.86 -1.21
CA LEU A 102 -5.69 -2.19 -0.03
C LEU A 102 -5.57 -3.18 1.11
N THR A 103 -4.36 -3.41 1.60
CA THR A 103 -4.09 -4.21 2.80
C THR A 103 -3.67 -3.30 3.94
N ASP A 104 -4.31 -3.40 5.12
CA ASP A 104 -4.00 -2.57 6.31
C ASP A 104 -2.66 -2.91 7.00
N ARG A 105 -1.63 -3.16 6.20
CA ARG A 105 -0.26 -3.44 6.62
C ARG A 105 0.74 -3.05 5.53
N ALA A 106 1.92 -2.61 5.94
CA ALA A 106 3.08 -2.39 5.07
C ALA A 106 3.71 -3.75 4.68
N LEU A 107 3.69 -4.09 3.39
CA LEU A 107 4.09 -5.39 2.86
C LEU A 107 5.08 -5.27 1.70
N VAL A 108 5.49 -4.07 1.27
CA VAL A 108 6.38 -3.94 0.11
C VAL A 108 7.76 -4.52 0.39
N ALA A 109 8.32 -4.33 1.59
CA ALA A 109 9.60 -4.95 1.96
C ALA A 109 9.52 -6.50 1.98
N PRO A 110 8.52 -7.14 2.62
CA PRO A 110 8.26 -8.57 2.48
C PRO A 110 8.11 -9.03 1.03
N ILE A 111 7.39 -8.30 0.18
CA ILE A 111 7.21 -8.65 -1.24
C ILE A 111 8.53 -8.59 -2.00
N ARG A 112 9.35 -7.54 -1.81
CA ARG A 112 10.71 -7.48 -2.39
C ARG A 112 11.55 -8.69 -1.98
N THR A 113 11.45 -9.10 -0.72
CA THR A 113 12.17 -10.28 -0.20
C THR A 113 11.76 -11.55 -0.93
N VAL A 114 10.47 -11.71 -1.23
CA VAL A 114 9.97 -12.84 -2.05
C VAL A 114 10.52 -12.75 -3.47
N MET A 115 10.41 -11.60 -4.13
CA MET A 115 10.92 -11.42 -5.50
C MET A 115 12.42 -11.73 -5.61
N ASP A 116 13.22 -11.32 -4.62
CA ASP A 116 14.65 -11.58 -4.61
C ASP A 116 14.96 -13.06 -4.36
N ALA A 117 14.26 -13.70 -3.41
CA ALA A 117 14.45 -15.11 -3.09
C ALA A 117 14.02 -16.04 -4.24
N CYS A 118 13.03 -15.64 -5.02
CA CYS A 118 12.48 -16.44 -6.12
C CYS A 118 13.16 -16.18 -7.47
N ARG A 119 14.11 -15.24 -7.57
CA ARG A 119 14.70 -14.79 -8.85
C ARG A 119 15.37 -15.90 -9.66
N SER A 120 15.91 -16.91 -8.98
CA SER A 120 16.57 -18.06 -9.62
C SER A 120 15.62 -19.23 -9.91
N SER A 121 14.35 -19.15 -9.50
CA SER A 121 13.41 -20.26 -9.62
C SER A 121 12.76 -20.26 -11.01
N ALA A 122 13.13 -21.23 -11.85
CA ALA A 122 12.70 -21.32 -13.25
C ALA A 122 11.18 -21.48 -13.46
N ASN A 123 10.44 -21.86 -12.41
CA ASN A 123 8.99 -22.11 -12.46
C ASN A 123 8.14 -20.95 -11.91
N VAL A 124 8.75 -19.81 -11.56
CA VAL A 124 8.04 -18.65 -11.02
C VAL A 124 8.05 -17.54 -12.05
N ASP A 125 6.86 -17.10 -12.48
CA ASP A 125 6.72 -15.90 -13.31
C ASP A 125 6.84 -14.66 -12.41
N LEU A 126 8.07 -14.19 -12.22
CA LEU A 126 8.33 -12.97 -11.47
C LEU A 126 8.21 -11.74 -12.37
N PRO A 127 7.58 -10.65 -11.88
CA PRO A 127 7.54 -9.41 -12.63
C PRO A 127 8.95 -8.87 -12.92
N LEU A 128 9.22 -8.56 -14.20
CA LEU A 128 10.39 -7.80 -14.61
C LEU A 128 10.22 -6.35 -14.16
N LEU A 129 11.06 -5.89 -13.24
CA LEU A 129 10.94 -4.56 -12.64
C LEU A 129 11.05 -3.45 -13.71
N ILE A 130 10.14 -2.47 -13.60
CA ILE A 130 10.11 -1.28 -14.45
C ILE A 130 10.44 -0.03 -13.64
N ALA A 131 10.85 1.03 -14.32
CA ALA A 131 11.06 2.33 -13.68
C ALA A 131 9.75 2.87 -13.12
N THR A 132 9.79 3.34 -11.87
CA THR A 132 8.66 4.02 -11.23
C THR A 132 8.73 5.53 -11.51
N PRO A 133 7.62 6.18 -11.89
CA PRO A 133 7.56 7.63 -12.03
C PRO A 133 8.03 8.37 -10.75
N PRO A 134 8.73 9.52 -10.86
CA PRO A 134 9.32 10.21 -9.71
C PRO A 134 8.35 10.54 -8.58
N GLU A 135 7.09 10.79 -8.90
CA GLU A 135 6.04 11.09 -7.91
C GLU A 135 5.83 9.96 -6.89
N PHE A 136 6.23 8.72 -7.20
CA PHE A 136 6.04 7.58 -6.33
C PHE A 136 7.22 7.27 -5.40
N THR A 137 8.32 8.02 -5.50
CA THR A 137 9.57 7.76 -4.75
C THR A 137 9.34 7.71 -3.24
N ARG A 138 8.37 8.48 -2.72
CA ARG A 138 8.05 8.54 -1.28
C ARG A 138 7.25 7.35 -0.73
N TYR A 139 6.80 6.43 -1.58
CA TYR A 139 5.90 5.33 -1.19
C TYR A 139 6.55 3.95 -1.25
N HIS A 140 7.89 3.89 -1.24
CA HIS A 140 8.64 2.63 -1.31
C HIS A 140 8.23 1.72 -2.48
N MET A 141 7.71 2.28 -3.57
CA MET A 141 7.05 1.55 -4.63
C MET A 141 7.95 0.54 -5.35
N ILE A 142 7.36 -0.58 -5.76
CA ILE A 142 7.86 -1.50 -6.79
C ILE A 142 6.79 -1.70 -7.85
N ALA A 143 7.21 -1.83 -9.10
CA ALA A 143 6.34 -2.20 -10.20
C ALA A 143 7.12 -3.06 -11.19
N GLY A 144 6.42 -3.94 -11.91
CA GLY A 144 7.02 -4.78 -12.93
C GLY A 144 5.99 -5.35 -13.90
N THR A 145 6.50 -5.90 -15.01
CA THR A 145 5.70 -6.58 -16.02
C THR A 145 5.79 -8.09 -15.87
N ALA A 146 4.66 -8.79 -15.96
CA ALA A 146 4.58 -10.25 -15.96
C ALA A 146 3.91 -10.74 -17.25
N SER A 147 3.70 -12.06 -17.41
CA SER A 147 2.94 -12.62 -18.54
C SER A 147 3.44 -12.12 -19.90
N ARG A 148 4.76 -12.12 -20.10
CA ARG A 148 5.43 -11.65 -21.33
C ARG A 148 5.11 -10.19 -21.72
N GLY A 149 4.81 -9.33 -20.74
CA GLY A 149 4.55 -7.91 -20.94
C GLY A 149 3.09 -7.56 -21.18
N GLU A 150 2.17 -8.48 -20.91
CA GLU A 150 0.71 -8.29 -21.01
C GLU A 150 0.10 -7.83 -19.68
N GLU A 151 0.78 -8.13 -18.56
CA GLU A 151 0.34 -7.83 -17.20
C GLU A 151 1.31 -6.87 -16.50
N LEU A 152 0.76 -5.93 -15.73
CA LEU A 152 1.50 -5.05 -14.82
C LEU A 152 1.08 -5.34 -13.38
N ASN A 153 2.07 -5.49 -12.52
CA ASN A 153 1.92 -5.60 -11.08
C ASN A 153 2.68 -4.47 -10.41
N GLY A 154 2.10 -3.89 -9.36
CA GLY A 154 2.83 -2.95 -8.52
C GLY A 154 2.31 -2.91 -7.11
N TRP A 155 3.17 -2.44 -6.22
CA TRP A 155 2.90 -2.28 -4.81
C TRP A 155 3.53 -0.99 -4.30
N ALA A 156 2.80 -0.26 -3.46
CA ALA A 156 3.26 0.97 -2.81
C ALA A 156 2.76 1.04 -1.37
N GLU A 157 3.50 1.70 -0.49
CA GLU A 157 3.12 1.90 0.91
C GLU A 157 2.67 3.34 1.15
N VAL A 158 1.45 3.51 1.65
CA VAL A 158 0.85 4.81 1.95
C VAL A 158 0.18 4.77 3.30
N ARG A 159 0.62 5.61 4.25
CA ARG A 159 0.06 5.69 5.62
C ARG A 159 -0.07 4.31 6.31
N GLY A 160 0.91 3.42 6.11
CA GLY A 160 0.93 2.08 6.72
C GLY A 160 0.07 1.02 6.02
N VAL A 161 -0.57 1.37 4.90
CA VAL A 161 -1.33 0.44 4.04
C VAL A 161 -0.51 0.11 2.80
N THR A 162 -0.59 -1.14 2.35
CA THR A 162 -0.07 -1.53 1.03
C THR A 162 -1.17 -1.36 -0.01
N VAL A 163 -0.87 -0.59 -1.05
CA VAL A 163 -1.67 -0.46 -2.27
C VAL A 163 -1.08 -1.39 -3.31
N GLN A 164 -1.82 -2.41 -3.74
CA GLN A 164 -1.49 -3.23 -4.88
C GLN A 164 -2.34 -2.81 -6.08
N VAL A 165 -1.73 -2.75 -7.26
CA VAL A 165 -2.45 -2.58 -8.53
C VAL A 165 -2.04 -3.69 -9.47
N VAL A 166 -3.03 -4.32 -10.08
CA VAL A 166 -2.83 -5.28 -11.18
C VAL A 166 -3.60 -4.78 -12.39
N VAL A 167 -2.96 -4.79 -13.56
CA VAL A 167 -3.62 -4.53 -14.85
C VAL A 167 -3.18 -5.61 -15.82
N ASP A 168 -4.11 -6.45 -16.22
CA ASP A 168 -3.90 -7.47 -17.24
C ASP A 168 -4.66 -7.07 -18.50
N ALA A 169 -3.93 -6.82 -19.59
CA ALA A 169 -4.48 -6.43 -20.87
C ALA A 169 -4.47 -7.56 -21.92
N SER A 170 -4.14 -8.79 -21.51
CA SER A 170 -3.97 -9.95 -22.38
C SER A 170 -5.13 -10.12 -23.37
N PRO A 171 -4.85 -10.44 -24.65
CA PRO A 171 -3.53 -10.68 -25.27
C PRO A 171 -2.89 -9.40 -25.85
N ARG A 172 -3.26 -8.21 -25.36
CA ARG A 172 -2.64 -6.95 -25.80
C ARG A 172 -1.45 -6.61 -24.91
N PRO A 173 -0.52 -5.76 -25.39
CA PRO A 173 0.51 -5.19 -24.53
C PRO A 173 -0.09 -4.52 -23.30
N ALA A 174 0.66 -4.55 -22.19
CA ALA A 174 0.26 -3.96 -20.93
C ALA A 174 -0.21 -2.50 -21.05
N ASP A 175 -1.30 -2.17 -20.34
CA ASP A 175 -1.89 -0.83 -20.30
C ASP A 175 -1.30 0.00 -19.15
N TYR A 176 -0.12 0.59 -19.41
CA TYR A 176 0.60 1.44 -18.45
C TYR A 176 -0.20 2.67 -18.01
N ASP A 177 -1.02 3.24 -18.89
CA ASP A 177 -1.79 4.44 -18.58
C ASP A 177 -2.85 4.14 -17.53
N THR A 178 -3.58 3.03 -17.70
CA THR A 178 -4.52 2.55 -16.70
C THR A 178 -3.82 2.24 -15.39
N PHE A 179 -2.71 1.52 -15.44
CA PHE A 179 -1.93 1.14 -14.26
C PHE A 179 -1.50 2.35 -13.41
N TRP A 180 -0.85 3.35 -14.02
CA TRP A 180 -0.40 4.53 -13.29
C TRP A 180 -1.55 5.43 -12.84
N ARG A 181 -2.64 5.50 -13.61
CA ARG A 181 -3.84 6.25 -13.23
C ARG A 181 -4.52 5.65 -12.01
N LEU A 182 -4.59 4.32 -11.90
CA LEU A 182 -5.11 3.63 -10.72
C LEU A 182 -4.28 3.94 -9.47
N PHE A 183 -2.95 3.87 -9.58
CA PHE A 183 -2.07 4.25 -8.47
C PHE A 183 -2.29 5.70 -8.02
N ARG A 184 -2.28 6.66 -8.96
CA ARG A 184 -2.50 8.08 -8.61
C ARG A 184 -3.85 8.30 -7.95
N ALA A 185 -4.92 7.67 -8.47
CA ALA A 185 -6.26 7.80 -7.92
C ALA A 185 -6.35 7.23 -6.50
N GLN A 186 -5.87 6.00 -6.30
CA GLN A 186 -5.97 5.31 -5.02
C GLN A 186 -5.09 5.95 -3.95
N ILE A 187 -3.83 6.28 -4.27
CA ILE A 187 -2.92 6.96 -3.35
C ILE A 187 -3.50 8.33 -2.96
N GLY A 188 -3.96 9.12 -3.95
CA GLY A 188 -4.57 10.42 -3.67
C GLY A 188 -5.81 10.31 -2.77
N LYS A 189 -6.61 9.25 -2.90
CA LYS A 189 -7.77 9.00 -2.04
C LYS A 189 -7.36 8.72 -0.59
N ILE A 190 -6.32 7.90 -0.38
CA ILE A 190 -5.77 7.60 0.95
C ILE A 190 -5.19 8.85 1.62
N GLU A 191 -4.46 9.67 0.87
CA GLU A 191 -3.85 10.90 1.39
C GLU A 191 -4.87 11.94 1.85
N ARG A 192 -6.06 11.95 1.26
CA ARG A 192 -7.15 12.87 1.62
C ARG A 192 -7.99 12.40 2.82
N GLN A 193 -7.76 11.20 3.34
CA GLN A 193 -8.47 10.75 4.54
C GLN A 193 -8.03 11.55 5.78
N PRO A 194 -8.95 11.81 6.73
CA PRO A 194 -8.60 12.46 7.99
C PRO A 194 -7.58 11.68 8.83
#